data_AF-A0A7C3V332-F1
#
_entry.id   AF-A0A7C3V332-F1
#
_cell.length_a   1.000
_cell.length_b   1.000
_cell.length_c   1.000
_cell.angle_alpha   90.00
_cell.angle_beta   90.00
_cell.angle_gamma   90.00
#
_symmetry.space_group_name_H-M   'P 1'
#
loop_
_entity.id
_entity.type
_entity.pdbx_description
1 polymer ?
#
loop_
_entity_poly.entity_id
_entity_poly.type
_entity_poly.pdbx_seq_one_letter_code
_entity_poly.pdbx_strand_id
1 'polypeptide(L)' 'AGGIKSEILALYEKVVARQSDGVGLAKLQTDGGTNICTGCYVRTPGYIAEKVRKKKDIIQCENCGRILY' A
#
# COMPACT_ATOMS: atom_id res chain seq x y z
N ALA A 1 -2.00 -10.87 -23.73
CA ALA A 1 -2.91 -10.79 -22.57
C ALA A 1 -2.08 -10.57 -21.31
N GLY A 2 -2.43 -9.54 -20.51
CA GLY A 2 -2.02 -9.30 -19.11
C GLY A 2 -0.52 -9.28 -18.79
N GLY A 3 0.18 -8.17 -19.02
CA GLY A 3 1.62 -8.00 -18.71
C GLY A 3 1.98 -7.87 -17.22
N ILE A 4 1.17 -8.42 -16.31
CA ILE A 4 1.39 -8.35 -14.86
C ILE A 4 1.83 -9.74 -14.38
N LYS A 5 2.92 -9.80 -13.61
CA LYS A 5 3.37 -11.07 -13.00
C LYS A 5 2.26 -11.64 -12.11
N SER A 6 2.00 -12.95 -12.25
CA SER A 6 0.96 -13.67 -11.51
C SER A 6 1.06 -13.51 -9.99
N GLU A 7 2.28 -13.46 -9.46
CA GLU A 7 2.55 -13.24 -8.04
C GLU A 7 2.02 -11.89 -7.53
N ILE A 8 2.16 -10.84 -8.35
CA ILE A 8 1.69 -9.49 -8.00
C ILE A 8 0.18 -9.41 -8.08
N LEU A 9 -0.42 -10.05 -9.08
CA LEU A 9 -1.86 -10.16 -9.20
C LEU A 9 -2.46 -10.89 -7.99
N ALA A 10 -1.90 -12.05 -7.64
CA ALA A 10 -2.35 -12.83 -6.49
C ALA A 10 -2.19 -12.07 -5.16
N LEU A 11 -1.13 -11.27 -5.00
CA LEU A 11 -0.98 -10.38 -3.85
C LEU A 11 -2.11 -9.34 -3.81
N TYR A 12 -2.34 -8.64 -4.92
CA TYR A 12 -3.38 -7.61 -5.00
C TYR A 12 -4.77 -8.18 -4.68
N GLU A 13 -5.13 -9.32 -5.27
CA GLU A 13 -6.42 -9.99 -5.04
C GLU A 13 -6.60 -10.37 -3.57
N LYS A 14 -5.56 -10.92 -2.93
CA LYS A 14 -5.59 -11.23 -1.49
C LYS A 14 -5.79 -9.99 -0.62
N VAL A 15 -5.21 -8.86 -1.01
CA VAL A 15 -5.38 -7.60 -0.28
C VAL A 15 -6.80 -7.08 -0.45
N VAL A 16 -7.31 -7.02 -1.69
CA VAL A 16 -8.67 -6.57 -2.01
C VAL A 16 -9.72 -7.39 -1.25
N ALA A 17 -9.58 -8.73 -1.24
CA ALA A 17 -10.52 -9.62 -0.56
C ALA A 17 -10.59 -9.39 0.96
N ARG A 18 -9.59 -8.74 1.57
CA ARG A 18 -9.56 -8.40 3.00
C ARG A 18 -10.13 -7.03 3.32
N GLN A 19 -10.31 -6.15 2.32
CA GLN A 19 -10.83 -4.80 2.55
C GLN A 19 -12.33 -4.76 2.31
N SER A 20 -13.06 -4.09 3.19
CA SER A 20 -14.51 -3.90 3.06
C SER A 20 -14.91 -3.00 1.88
N ASP A 21 -14.01 -2.13 1.41
CA ASP A 21 -14.23 -1.23 0.28
C ASP A 21 -13.78 -1.82 -1.07
N GLY A 22 -13.20 -3.02 -1.07
CA GLY A 22 -12.66 -3.66 -2.27
C GLY A 22 -11.44 -2.96 -2.88
N VAL A 23 -10.78 -2.05 -2.15
CA VAL A 23 -9.64 -1.28 -2.67
C VAL A 23 -8.32 -1.79 -2.09
N GLY A 24 -7.46 -2.37 -2.93
CA GLY A 24 -6.18 -2.92 -2.51
C GLY A 24 -5.02 -1.92 -2.43
N LEU A 25 -5.22 -0.69 -2.89
CA LEU A 25 -4.19 0.36 -2.99
C LEU A 25 -4.53 1.54 -2.08
N ALA A 26 -3.51 2.18 -1.53
CA ALA A 26 -3.67 3.43 -0.80
C ALA A 26 -2.50 4.36 -1.07
N LYS A 27 -2.77 5.66 -1.15
CA LYS A 27 -1.72 6.66 -1.27
C LYS A 27 -1.03 6.81 0.08
N LEU A 28 0.28 6.99 0.05
CA LEU A 28 1.00 7.51 1.19
C LEU A 28 0.99 9.04 1.15
N GLN A 29 0.29 9.66 2.09
CA GLN A 29 0.25 11.12 2.22
C GLN A 29 1.23 11.57 3.31
N THR A 30 1.92 12.69 3.08
CA THR A 30 2.71 13.35 4.12
C THR A 30 2.05 14.67 4.48
N ASP A 31 1.70 14.84 5.75
CA ASP A 31 1.09 16.05 6.30
C ASP A 31 1.80 16.45 7.60
N GLY A 32 2.27 17.69 7.70
CA GLY A 32 3.02 18.20 8.85
C GLY A 32 4.23 17.34 9.26
N GLY A 33 4.88 16.65 8.31
CA GLY A 33 5.99 15.71 8.57
C GLY A 33 5.56 14.30 9.00
N THR A 34 4.26 14.02 9.09
CA THR A 34 3.71 12.70 9.39
C THR A 34 3.31 11.98 8.12
N ASN A 35 3.71 10.72 7.96
CA ASN A 35 3.28 9.89 6.84
C ASN A 35 2.01 9.12 7.24
N ILE A 36 0.98 9.12 6.39
CA ILE A 36 -0.35 8.57 6.67
C ILE A 36 -0.77 7.71 5.48
N CYS A 37 -1.25 6.49 5.77
CA CYS A 37 -1.93 5.67 4.77
C CYS A 37 -3.35 6.21 4.54
N THR A 38 -3.70 6.63 3.33
CA THR A 38 -5.05 7.18 3.06
C THR A 38 -6.16 6.14 3.08
N GLY A 39 -5.84 4.85 3.19
CA GLY A 39 -6.85 3.78 3.26
C GLY A 39 -7.30 3.44 4.68
N CYS A 40 -6.46 3.65 5.69
CA CYS A 40 -6.82 3.40 7.09
C CYS A 40 -6.57 4.60 8.01
N TYR A 41 -6.01 5.69 7.48
CA TYR A 41 -5.71 6.93 8.18
C TYR A 41 -4.76 6.78 9.38
N VAL A 42 -4.05 5.66 9.46
CA VAL A 42 -3.01 5.41 10.47
C VAL A 42 -1.66 5.94 10.01
N ARG A 43 -0.87 6.39 10.98
CA ARG A 43 0.51 6.83 10.77
C ARG A 43 1.38 5.67 10.30
N THR A 44 2.07 5.90 9.19
CA THR A 44 3.02 4.97 8.60
C THR A 44 4.44 5.30 9.07
N PRO A 45 5.25 4.32 9.52
CA PRO A 45 6.63 4.56 9.92
C PRO A 45 7.49 5.17 8.82
N GLY A 46 8.50 5.97 9.21
CA GLY A 46 9.39 6.66 8.26
C GLY A 46 10.12 5.71 7.30
N TYR A 47 10.60 4.56 7.77
CA TYR A 47 11.29 3.60 6.91
C TYR A 47 10.37 2.98 5.84
N ILE A 48 9.08 2.78 6.15
CA ILE A 48 8.08 2.35 5.16
C ILE A 48 7.86 3.46 4.14
N ALA A 49 7.73 4.71 4.60
CA ALA A 49 7.58 5.86 3.72
C ALA A 49 8.76 6.01 2.74
N GLU A 50 9.98 5.85 3.23
CA GLU A 50 11.18 5.87 2.39
C GLU A 50 11.20 4.72 1.36
N LYS A 51 10.74 3.53 1.73
CA LYS A 51 10.62 2.41 0.79
C LYS A 51 9.57 2.68 -0.30
N VAL A 52 8.41 3.23 0.07
CA VAL A 52 7.36 3.63 -0.90
C VAL A 52 7.89 4.67 -1.87
N ARG A 53 8.57 5.70 -1.36
CA ARG A 53 9.16 6.78 -2.19
C ARG A 53 10.24 6.29 -3.16
N LYS A 54 10.98 5.24 -2.78
CA LYS A 54 11.98 4.62 -3.67
C LYS A 54 11.37 3.91 -4.87
N LYS A 55 10.10 3.47 -4.80
CA LYS A 55 9.36 2.81 -5.89
C LYS A 55 10.08 1.58 -6.50
N LYS A 56 10.92 0.90 -5.70
CA LYS A 56 11.66 -0.29 -6.12
C LYS A 56 10.96 -1.59 -5.75
N ASP A 57 10.17 -1.54 -4.68
CA ASP A 57 9.53 -2.70 -4.07
C ASP A 57 8.03 -2.44 -3.89
N ILE A 58 7.24 -3.50 -3.84
CA ILE A 58 5.84 -3.41 -3.42
C ILE A 58 5.80 -3.36 -1.90
N ILE A 59 5.33 -2.24 -1.37
CA ILE A 59 5.26 -2.00 0.06
C ILE A 59 3.81 -2.01 0.49
N GLN A 60 3.50 -2.73 1.56
CA GLN A 60 2.16 -2.77 2.14
C GLN A 60 2.11 -1.93 3.42
N CYS A 61 0.94 -1.36 3.70
CA CYS A 61 0.64 -0.76 4.98
C CYS A 61 0.68 -1.84 6.07
N GLU A 62 1.47 -1.64 7.12
CA GLU A 62 1.59 -2.58 8.23
C GLU A 62 0.29 -2.70 9.05
N ASN A 63 -0.61 -1.72 8.93
CA ASN A 63 -1.90 -1.73 9.63
C ASN A 63 -3.02 -2.41 8.84
N CYS A 64 -3.28 -2.00 7.59
CA CYS A 64 -4.41 -2.51 6.79
C CYS A 64 -4.01 -3.47 5.66
N GLY A 65 -2.72 -3.62 5.37
CA GLY A 65 -2.23 -4.49 4.29
C GLY A 65 -2.37 -3.93 2.87
N ARG A 66 -2.99 -2.75 2.68
CA ARG A 66 -3.06 -2.11 1.35
C ARG A 66 -1.67 -1.81 0.81
N ILE A 67 -1.51 -1.97 -0.49
CA ILE A 67 -0.28 -1.61 -1.20
C ILE A 67 -0.17 -0.08 -1.25
N LEU A 68 0.96 0.47 -0.81
CA LEU A 68 1.22 1.89 -0.70
C LEU A 68 1.94 2.42 -1.94
N TYR A 69 1.53 3.60 -2.43
CA TYR A 69 2.16 4.33 -3.54
C TYR A 69 2.34 5.83 -3.26
#